data_AF-A0A535RPG5-F1
#
_entry.id   AF-A0A535RPG5-F1
#
_cell.length_a   1.000
_cell.length_b   1.000
_cell.length_c   1.000
_cell.angle_alpha   90.00
_cell.angle_beta   90.00
_cell.angle_gamma   90.00
#
_symmetry.space_group_name_H-M   'P 1'
#
loop_
_entity.id
_entity.type
_entity.pdbx_description
1 polymer ?
#
loop_
_entity_poly.entity_id
_entity_poly.type
_entity_poly.pdbx_seq_one_letter_code
_entity_poly.pdbx_strand_id
1 'polypeptide(L)'
;MAAATFPLPADVTDDERRQLREGVARHTRILGEENRAMQLDAEQIGQTGPVHHFQYIRIYRIAKGFLAIGHDLREGIKIAFAERADELPARFEPDTVREFVEDELRFRNIIDVAGAGTH
;
A
#
# COMPACT_ATOMS: atom_id res chain seq x y z
N MET A 1 -15.56 7.20 -0.31
CA MET A 1 -14.64 7.37 0.83
C MET A 1 -13.89 8.69 0.62
N ALA A 2 -12.79 8.95 1.34
CA ALA A 2 -11.91 10.08 1.02
C ALA A 2 -11.19 9.86 -0.33
N ALA A 3 -10.59 10.92 -0.87
CA ALA A 3 -9.66 10.81 -2.00
C ALA A 3 -8.23 10.71 -1.47
N ALA A 4 -7.53 9.63 -1.81
CA ALA A 4 -6.11 9.46 -1.50
C ALA A 4 -5.27 9.43 -2.77
N THR A 5 -3.99 9.77 -2.64
CA THR A 5 -3.07 9.83 -3.77
C THR A 5 -1.94 8.81 -3.60
N PHE A 6 -1.64 8.10 -4.67
CA PHE A 6 -0.40 7.35 -4.83
C PHE A 6 0.54 8.14 -5.76
N PRO A 7 1.70 8.62 -5.27
CA PRO A 7 2.68 9.28 -6.12
C PRO A 7 3.35 8.24 -7.01
N LEU A 8 3.56 8.62 -8.28
CA LEU A 8 4.28 7.82 -9.24
C LEU A 8 5.77 8.19 -9.21
N PRO A 9 6.68 7.19 -9.28
CA PRO A 9 8.10 7.42 -9.47
C PRO A 9 8.37 8.28 -10.71
N ALA A 10 9.44 9.08 -10.68
CA ALA A 10 9.79 9.96 -11.80
C ALA A 10 10.17 9.19 -13.06
N ASP A 11 10.70 7.98 -12.86
CA ASP A 11 11.18 7.02 -13.85
C ASP A 11 10.16 5.90 -14.17
N VAL A 12 8.92 6.03 -13.68
CA VAL A 12 7.88 5.01 -13.95
C VAL A 12 7.64 4.85 -15.45
N THR A 13 7.67 3.60 -15.89
CA THR A 13 7.41 3.22 -17.28
C THR A 13 5.92 3.18 -17.60
N ASP A 14 5.57 3.22 -18.89
CA ASP A 14 4.17 3.08 -19.33
C ASP A 14 3.58 1.71 -18.96
N ASP A 15 4.41 0.67 -18.95
CA ASP A 15 4.02 -0.67 -18.52
C ASP A 15 3.68 -0.71 -17.03
N GLU A 16 4.50 -0.08 -16.19
CA GLU A 16 4.22 0.02 -14.75
C GLU A 16 2.99 0.90 -14.45
N ARG A 17 2.78 1.98 -15.21
CA ARG A 17 1.54 2.77 -15.12
C ARG A 17 0.32 1.93 -15.46
N ARG A 18 0.39 1.13 -16.52
CA ARG A 18 -0.69 0.21 -16.91
C ARG A 18 -0.93 -0.83 -15.81
N GLN A 19 0.12 -1.47 -15.31
CA GLN A 19 0.03 -2.45 -14.22
C GLN A 19 -0.59 -1.85 -12.96
N LEU A 20 -0.17 -0.62 -12.58
CA LEU A 20 -0.76 0.11 -11.46
C LEU A 20 -2.26 0.31 -11.67
N ARG A 21 -2.64 0.87 -12.83
CA ARG A 21 -4.03 1.17 -13.17
C ARG A 21 -4.90 -0.09 -13.12
N GLU A 22 -4.48 -1.15 -13.82
CA GLU A 22 -5.22 -2.40 -13.89
C GLU A 22 -5.29 -3.11 -12.53
N GLY A 23 -4.20 -3.10 -11.76
CA GLY A 23 -4.16 -3.72 -10.44
C GLY A 23 -5.05 -2.99 -9.43
N VAL A 24 -4.96 -1.67 -9.37
CA VAL A 24 -5.78 -0.84 -8.48
C VAL A 24 -7.26 -0.94 -8.84
N ALA A 25 -7.61 -0.89 -10.13
CA ALA A 25 -8.99 -0.93 -10.61
C ALA A 25 -9.73 -2.23 -10.24
N ARG A 26 -9.01 -3.32 -9.93
CA ARG A 26 -9.60 -4.56 -9.41
C ARG A 26 -10.17 -4.42 -7.99
N HIS A 27 -9.60 -3.51 -7.20
CA HIS A 27 -9.89 -3.39 -5.76
C HIS A 27 -10.68 -2.13 -5.41
N THR A 28 -10.33 -0.99 -6.02
CA THR A 28 -11.00 0.29 -5.76
C THR A 28 -11.18 1.13 -7.02
N ARG A 29 -11.98 2.19 -6.92
CA ARG A 29 -12.22 3.14 -8.01
C ARG A 29 -11.02 4.09 -8.13
N ILE A 30 -10.53 4.26 -9.36
CA ILE A 30 -9.60 5.33 -9.72
C ILE A 30 -10.42 6.60 -9.99
N LEU A 31 -10.08 7.68 -9.30
CA LEU A 31 -10.76 8.97 -9.42
C LEU A 31 -10.13 9.86 -10.49
N GLY A 32 -8.82 9.73 -10.71
CA GLY A 32 -8.08 10.49 -11.69
C GLY A 32 -6.62 10.03 -11.78
N GLU A 33 -6.00 10.33 -12.91
CA GLU A 33 -4.58 10.09 -13.15
C GLU A 33 -3.95 11.38 -13.65
N GLU A 34 -2.92 11.84 -12.95
CA GLU A 34 -2.08 12.95 -13.34
C GLU A 34 -0.69 12.44 -13.73
N ASN A 35 0.12 13.27 -14.38
CA ASN A 35 1.45 12.88 -14.87
C ASN A 35 2.33 12.21 -13.80
N ARG A 36 2.17 12.53 -12.51
CA ARG A 36 3.00 11.99 -11.41
C ARG A 36 2.20 11.42 -10.24
N ALA A 37 0.91 11.15 -10.42
CA ALA A 37 0.06 10.71 -9.33
C ALA A 37 -1.18 9.97 -9.83
N MET A 38 -1.65 9.01 -9.03
CA MET A 38 -2.95 8.36 -9.21
C MET A 38 -3.84 8.64 -8.00
N GLN A 39 -5.04 9.15 -8.25
CA GLN A 39 -6.04 9.44 -7.23
C GLN A 39 -7.01 8.26 -7.10
N LEU A 40 -7.26 7.83 -5.87
CA LEU A 40 -8.02 6.63 -5.52
C LEU A 40 -9.17 7.00 -4.59
N ASP A 41 -10.30 6.30 -4.73
CA ASP A 41 -11.35 6.29 -3.70
C ASP A 41 -10.85 5.41 -2.54
N ALA A 42 -10.14 6.04 -1.61
CA ALA A 42 -9.43 5.36 -0.53
C ALA A 42 -9.05 6.35 0.57
N GLU A 43 -8.82 5.85 1.77
CA GLU A 43 -8.23 6.60 2.88
C GLU A 43 -6.79 6.13 3.07
N GLN A 44 -5.79 7.03 2.99
CA GLN A 44 -4.42 6.66 3.32
C GLN A 44 -4.29 6.52 4.84
N ILE A 45 -3.93 5.33 5.31
CA ILE A 45 -3.86 5.00 6.74
C ILE A 45 -2.44 4.75 7.25
N GLY A 46 -1.46 4.63 6.35
CA GLY A 46 -0.07 4.42 6.71
C GLY A 46 0.88 4.60 5.54
N GLN A 47 2.16 4.75 5.86
CA GLN A 47 3.24 4.73 4.88
C GLN A 47 4.53 4.26 5.54
N THR A 48 5.23 3.31 4.91
CA THR A 48 6.58 2.92 5.34
C THR A 48 7.64 3.85 4.76
N GLY A 49 8.78 3.96 5.45
CA GLY A 49 10.01 4.46 4.84
C GLY A 49 10.57 3.48 3.80
N PRO A 50 11.76 3.80 3.23
CA PRO A 50 12.48 2.87 2.38
C PRO A 50 12.79 1.57 3.15
N VAL A 51 12.44 0.44 2.54
CA VAL A 51 12.68 -0.89 3.12
C VAL A 51 12.94 -1.87 2.00
N HIS A 52 14.04 -2.62 2.12
CA HIS A 52 14.51 -3.50 1.05
C HIS A 52 14.72 -2.74 -0.28
N HIS A 53 14.07 -3.16 -1.37
CA HIS A 53 14.09 -2.45 -2.66
C HIS A 53 12.90 -1.49 -2.83
N PHE A 54 12.03 -1.36 -1.83
CA PHE A 54 10.92 -0.41 -1.88
C PHE A 54 11.39 0.99 -1.52
N GLN A 55 11.11 1.97 -2.39
CA GLN A 55 11.31 3.38 -2.06
C GLN A 55 10.37 3.84 -0.94
N TYR A 56 9.13 3.37 -1.00
CA TYR A 56 8.07 3.53 0.00
C TYR A 56 6.93 2.55 -0.30
N ILE A 57 6.15 2.25 0.72
CA ILE A 57 4.87 1.54 0.59
C ILE A 57 3.80 2.43 1.20
N ARG A 58 2.74 2.73 0.46
CA ARG A 58 1.56 3.44 0.97
C ARG A 58 0.45 2.45 1.24
N ILE A 59 -0.17 2.59 2.41
CA ILE A 59 -1.24 1.71 2.87
C ILE A 59 -2.54 2.49 2.90
N TYR A 60 -3.58 1.87 2.35
CA TYR A 60 -4.88 2.48 2.16
C TYR A 60 -5.99 1.57 2.70
N ARG A 61 -6.99 2.18 3.33
CA ARG A 61 -8.29 1.57 3.57
C ARG A 61 -9.19 1.85 2.37
N ILE A 62 -9.85 0.82 1.86
CA ILE A 62 -10.81 0.88 0.76
C ILE A 62 -12.11 0.18 1.18
N ALA A 63 -13.17 0.33 0.38
CA ALA A 63 -14.50 -0.19 0.74
C ALA A 63 -14.53 -1.70 0.95
N LYS A 64 -13.61 -2.44 0.31
CA LYS A 64 -13.52 -3.91 0.35
C LYS A 64 -12.42 -4.45 1.25
N GLY A 65 -11.66 -3.60 1.94
CA GLY A 65 -10.51 -4.03 2.75
C GLY A 65 -9.34 -3.05 2.72
N PHE A 66 -8.14 -3.58 2.53
CA PHE A 66 -6.88 -2.85 2.65
C PHE A 66 -5.98 -3.08 1.44
N LEU A 67 -5.32 -2.02 0.99
CA LEU A 67 -4.45 -2.02 -0.16
C LEU A 67 -3.08 -1.46 0.26
N ALA A 68 -2.00 -2.14 -0.10
CA ALA A 68 -0.65 -1.59 -0.02
C ALA A 68 -0.08 -1.47 -1.43
N ILE A 69 0.45 -0.30 -1.76
CA ILE A 69 1.08 -0.03 -3.05
C ILE A 69 2.51 0.44 -2.80
N GLY A 70 3.48 -0.20 -3.43
CA GLY A 70 4.89 0.16 -3.33
C GLY A 70 5.58 0.16 -4.69
N HIS A 71 6.65 0.94 -4.80
CA HIS A 71 7.56 0.88 -5.94
C HIS A 71 8.82 0.12 -5.54
N ASP A 72 8.93 -1.12 -6.02
CA ASP A 72 10.12 -1.95 -5.89
C ASP A 72 11.11 -1.62 -7.01
N LEU A 73 12.33 -1.24 -6.66
CA LEU A 73 13.36 -0.83 -7.61
C LEU A 73 13.84 -1.94 -8.56
N ARG A 74 13.51 -3.22 -8.30
CA ARG A 74 13.86 -4.36 -9.16
C ARG A 74 12.69 -4.86 -9.97
N GLU A 75 11.50 -4.84 -9.39
CA GLU A 75 10.32 -5.49 -9.97
C GLU A 75 9.22 -4.49 -10.41
N GLY A 76 9.40 -3.20 -10.12
CA GLY A 76 8.47 -2.14 -10.43
C GLY A 76 7.34 -2.01 -9.41
N ILE A 77 6.15 -1.61 -9.88
CA ILE A 77 5.00 -1.39 -9.00
C ILE A 77 4.46 -2.72 -8.45
N LYS A 78 4.37 -2.81 -7.13
CA LYS A 78 3.73 -3.92 -6.41
C LYS A 78 2.45 -3.44 -5.74
N ILE A 79 1.40 -4.26 -5.84
CA ILE A 79 0.11 -4.03 -5.22
C ILE A 79 -0.24 -5.27 -4.40
N ALA A 80 -0.49 -5.08 -3.12
CA ALA A 80 -0.98 -6.11 -2.22
C ALA A 80 -2.38 -5.73 -1.73
N PHE A 81 -3.27 -6.72 -1.66
CA PHE A 81 -4.63 -6.56 -1.14
C PHE A 81 -4.90 -7.61 -0.06
N ALA A 82 -5.65 -7.19 0.96
CA ALA A 82 -6.21 -8.08 1.97
C ALA A 82 -7.59 -7.57 2.40
N GLU A 83 -8.49 -8.48 2.79
CA GLU A 83 -9.80 -8.09 3.32
C GLU A 83 -9.67 -7.53 4.73
N ARG A 84 -8.70 -8.05 5.51
CA ARG A 84 -8.38 -7.60 6.86
C ARG A 84 -7.00 -6.96 6.92
N ALA A 85 -6.83 -5.99 7.81
CA ALA A 85 -5.57 -5.26 7.93
C ALA A 85 -4.41 -6.14 8.45
N ASP A 86 -4.70 -7.08 9.33
CA ASP A 86 -3.72 -8.01 9.93
C ASP A 86 -3.19 -9.05 8.93
N GLU A 87 -3.89 -9.27 7.82
CA GLU A 87 -3.45 -10.16 6.73
C GLU A 87 -2.57 -9.45 5.68
N LEU A 88 -2.55 -8.12 5.67
CA LEU A 88 -1.82 -7.34 4.66
C LEU A 88 -0.30 -7.56 4.71
N PRO A 89 0.37 -7.61 5.89
CA PRO A 89 1.80 -7.88 5.96
C PRO A 89 2.21 -9.21 5.32
N ALA A 90 1.36 -10.25 5.45
CA ALA A 90 1.64 -11.58 4.92
C ALA A 90 1.65 -11.64 3.37
N ARG A 91 1.22 -10.57 2.69
CA ARG A 91 1.26 -10.45 1.23
C ARG A 91 2.65 -10.09 0.67
N PHE A 92 3.60 -9.78 1.56
CA PHE A 92 4.97 -9.52 1.21
C PHE A 92 5.84 -10.74 1.53
N GLU A 93 6.61 -11.19 0.55
CA GLU A 93 7.55 -12.30 0.71
C GLU A 93 8.74 -11.94 1.61
N PRO A 94 9.39 -10.77 1.45
CA PRO A 94 10.51 -10.45 2.33
C PRO A 94 10.02 -10.16 3.75
N ASP A 95 10.53 -10.92 4.72
CA ASP A 95 10.13 -10.80 6.13
C ASP A 95 10.35 -9.38 6.67
N THR A 96 11.43 -8.69 6.27
CA THR A 96 11.68 -7.29 6.67
C THR A 96 10.59 -6.34 6.16
N VAL A 97 10.04 -6.57 4.96
CA VAL A 97 8.96 -5.72 4.43
C VAL A 97 7.66 -6.01 5.18
N ARG A 98 7.38 -7.29 5.46
CA ARG A 98 6.25 -7.71 6.29
C ARG A 98 6.28 -7.01 7.65
N GLU A 99 7.38 -7.11 8.38
CA GLU A 99 7.56 -6.50 9.70
C GLU A 99 7.31 -4.99 9.66
N PHE A 100 7.86 -4.27 8.67
CA PHE A 100 7.67 -2.82 8.55
C PHE A 100 6.21 -2.43 8.25
N VAL A 101 5.50 -3.19 7.43
CA VAL A 101 4.08 -2.95 7.15
C VAL A 101 3.24 -3.22 8.40
N GLU A 102 3.55 -4.29 9.14
CA GLU A 102 2.89 -4.64 10.39
C GLU A 102 3.10 -3.58 11.47
N ASP A 103 4.34 -3.13 11.65
CA ASP A 103 4.69 -2.10 12.62
C ASP A 103 4.07 -0.74 12.30
N GLU A 104 4.01 -0.34 11.02
CA GLU A 104 3.29 0.88 10.62
C GLU A 104 1.79 0.76 10.96
N LEU A 105 1.16 -0.39 10.71
CA LEU A 105 -0.25 -0.60 11.06
C LEU A 105 -0.50 -0.59 12.56
N ARG A 106 0.40 -1.17 13.36
CA ARG A 106 0.35 -1.11 14.83
C ARG A 106 0.55 0.31 15.35
N PHE A 107 1.56 1.01 14.85
CA PHE A 107 1.87 2.39 15.22
C PHE A 107 0.68 3.32 14.97
N ARG A 108 -0.07 3.07 13.90
CA ARG A 108 -1.29 3.80 13.53
C ARG A 108 -2.55 3.31 14.26
N ASN A 109 -2.43 2.32 15.16
CA ASN A 109 -3.54 1.65 15.84
C ASN A 109 -4.61 1.08 14.87
N ILE A 110 -4.18 0.56 13.72
CA ILE A 110 -5.06 -0.08 12.73
C ILE A 110 -5.25 -1.56 13.05
N ILE A 111 -4.19 -2.21 13.53
CA ILE A 111 -4.21 -3.58 14.04
C ILE A 111 -3.75 -3.58 15.49
N ASP A 112 -4.17 -4.59 16.24
CA ASP A 112 -3.79 -4.70 17.64
C ASP A 112 -2.28 -4.93 17.79
N VAL A 113 -1.71 -4.30 18.81
CA VAL A 113 -0.37 -4.65 19.27
C VAL A 113 -0.49 -6.04 19.90
N ALA A 114 0.11 -7.06 19.26
CA ALA A 114 0.28 -8.36 19.90
C ALA A 114 1.15 -8.15 21.15
N GLY A 115 0.50 -7.95 22.31
CA GLY A 115 1.18 -7.59 23.55
C GLY A 115 0.47 -6.59 24.46
N ALA A 116 -0.65 -5.96 24.08
CA ALA A 116 -1.48 -5.21 25.04
C ALA A 116 -2.46 -6.14 25.77
N GLY A 117 -1.92 -7.21 26.36
CA GLY A 117 -2.60 -7.97 27.39
C GLY A 117 -2.69 -7.10 28.65
N THR A 118 -3.91 -6.99 29.15
CA THR A 118 -4.31 -6.40 30.42
C THR A 118 -3.34 -6.75 31.55
N HIS A 119 -2.77 -5.73 32.21
CA HIS A 119 -2.46 -5.74 33.64
C HIS A 119 -2.68 -4.35 34.22
#